data_AF-A0AAD5QCD2-F1
#
_entry.id   AF-A0AAD5QCD2-F1
#
_cell.length_a   1.000
_cell.length_b   1.000
_cell.length_c   1.000
_cell.angle_alpha   90.00
_cell.angle_beta   90.00
_cell.angle_gamma   90.00
#
_symmetry.space_group_name_H-M   'P 1'
#
loop_
_entity.id
_entity.type
_entity.pdbx_description
1 polymer ?
#
loop_
_entity_poly.entity_id
_entity_poly.type
_entity_poly.pdbx_seq_one_letter_code
_entity_poly.pdbx_strand_id
1 'polypeptide(L)'
;MKPTQAIALGAIAVAVVASAVLLRSRRLQPQQTCKKELQTAAPSECYLQRDDAAERSAANSARVVPDGALVLTKSHGAVTIVSYDASSQSYTVRMQGKADATSPKEQKHQVPASDLESVRVRDMFVYPIKSCRGVRLETATITERGILNDRTWMFTDEAGTFITQRRYHKMALIDPLLDDMENPTSITLRAEGMPDLVVPILREGDGQERPVRVWKSHLTAIDQGDAAAEWINTFLANERKDKTFRFVRMKESGHRPTNPKFAPDHETAFADGYPFLLTLNASIDAVNEALDEKIDMYRFRPKYVKARAFDLLHCAH
;
A
#
# COMPACT_ATOMS: atom_id res chain seq x y z
N MET A 1 21.01 -15.29 -49.12
CA MET A 1 19.60 -15.45 -49.52
C MET A 1 18.74 -15.50 -48.27
N LYS A 2 17.83 -14.53 -48.13
CA LYS A 2 16.75 -14.46 -47.12
C LYS A 2 15.65 -15.50 -47.47
N PRO A 3 14.41 -15.41 -46.94
CA PRO A 3 13.85 -15.31 -45.59
C PRO A 3 12.88 -16.51 -45.36
N THR A 4 12.24 -16.78 -44.21
CA THR A 4 10.98 -16.21 -43.66
C THR A 4 10.54 -17.30 -42.65
N GLN A 5 10.30 -17.04 -41.36
CA GLN A 5 9.03 -16.58 -40.83
C GLN A 5 9.23 -15.93 -39.45
N ALA A 6 8.77 -14.69 -39.36
CA ALA A 6 8.45 -13.98 -38.13
C ALA A 6 6.99 -14.29 -37.75
N ILE A 7 6.64 -14.22 -36.46
CA ILE A 7 5.50 -13.50 -35.85
C ILE A 7 5.13 -14.11 -34.48
N ALA A 8 5.30 -13.28 -33.45
CA ALA A 8 4.50 -13.09 -32.23
C ALA A 8 4.16 -14.25 -31.27
N LEU A 9 4.62 -14.10 -30.01
CA LEU A 9 3.92 -14.42 -28.74
C LEU A 9 4.80 -13.87 -27.59
N GLY A 10 4.50 -12.80 -26.86
CA GLY A 10 3.25 -12.06 -26.75
C GLY A 10 2.26 -12.65 -25.74
N ALA A 11 2.69 -13.29 -24.64
CA ALA A 11 1.74 -13.89 -23.68
C ALA A 11 2.25 -14.23 -22.25
N ILE A 12 3.11 -13.44 -21.60
CA ILE A 12 3.33 -13.59 -20.13
C ILE A 12 2.77 -12.40 -19.32
N ALA A 13 2.35 -11.32 -19.99
CA ALA A 13 1.60 -10.22 -19.36
C ALA A 13 0.07 -10.43 -19.31
N VAL A 14 -0.45 -11.62 -19.69
CA VAL A 14 -1.91 -11.89 -19.75
C VAL A 14 -2.42 -12.74 -18.57
N ALA A 15 -1.56 -13.36 -17.77
CA ALA A 15 -2.00 -14.18 -16.63
C ALA A 15 -2.60 -13.37 -15.47
N VAL A 16 -2.31 -12.07 -15.38
CA VAL A 16 -2.92 -11.17 -14.37
C VAL A 16 -4.29 -10.62 -14.82
N VAL A 17 -4.66 -10.78 -16.11
CA VAL A 17 -5.91 -10.23 -16.68
C VAL A 17 -6.95 -11.30 -17.03
N ALA A 18 -6.55 -12.54 -17.34
CA ALA A 18 -7.49 -13.59 -17.78
C ALA A 18 -8.38 -14.19 -16.66
N SER A 19 -7.90 -14.29 -15.41
CA SER A 19 -8.71 -14.83 -14.30
C SER A 19 -9.79 -13.87 -13.80
N ALA A 20 -9.71 -12.59 -14.16
CA ALA A 20 -10.68 -11.58 -13.74
C ALA A 20 -11.94 -11.51 -14.63
N VAL A 21 -11.92 -12.13 -15.82
CA VAL A 21 -13.00 -12.04 -16.82
C VAL A 21 -13.88 -13.30 -16.88
N LEU A 22 -13.37 -14.47 -16.47
CA LEU A 22 -14.10 -15.75 -16.61
C LEU A 22 -15.05 -16.12 -15.45
N LEU A 23 -15.06 -15.40 -14.33
CA LEU A 23 -16.06 -15.61 -13.26
C LEU A 23 -17.27 -14.65 -13.35
N ARG A 24 -17.44 -13.97 -14.49
CA ARG A 24 -18.62 -13.13 -14.79
C ARG A 24 -19.85 -13.92 -15.25
N SER A 25 -19.92 -15.23 -15.02
CA SER A 25 -21.03 -16.05 -15.54
C SER A 25 -21.46 -17.18 -14.61
N ARG A 26 -22.02 -16.84 -13.44
CA ARG A 26 -23.11 -17.64 -12.86
C ARG A 26 -23.92 -16.78 -11.89
N ARG A 27 -25.20 -16.67 -12.24
CA ARG A 27 -26.22 -15.81 -11.66
C ARG A 27 -26.50 -16.21 -10.21
N LEU A 28 -26.53 -15.23 -9.31
CA LEU A 28 -27.44 -15.23 -8.16
C LEU A 28 -28.20 -13.90 -8.18
N GLN A 29 -29.51 -14.01 -8.30
CA GLN A 29 -30.46 -12.90 -8.33
C GLN A 29 -30.60 -12.26 -6.93
N PRO A 30 -31.07 -11.00 -6.85
CA PRO A 30 -30.97 -10.16 -5.66
C PRO A 30 -32.02 -10.54 -4.61
N GLN A 31 -31.62 -10.60 -3.33
CA GLN A 31 -32.55 -10.48 -2.22
C GLN A 31 -32.66 -9.01 -1.79
N GLN A 32 -33.90 -8.54 -1.75
CA GLN A 32 -34.30 -7.19 -1.40
C GLN A 32 -34.18 -6.92 0.11
N THR A 33 -33.62 -5.75 0.41
CA THR A 33 -33.94 -4.80 1.51
C THR A 33 -34.10 -5.31 2.94
N CYS A 34 -33.25 -4.77 3.82
CA CYS A 34 -33.73 -4.16 5.05
C CYS A 34 -33.05 -2.79 5.25
N LYS A 35 -33.84 -1.72 5.15
CA LYS A 35 -33.47 -0.37 5.62
C LYS A 35 -33.64 -0.34 7.14
N LYS A 36 -32.63 0.20 7.83
CA LYS A 36 -32.60 0.88 9.15
C LYS A 36 -31.15 0.77 9.64
N GLU A 37 -30.45 1.76 10.17
CA GLU A 37 -30.71 3.11 10.64
C GLU A 37 -29.31 3.75 10.71
N LEU A 38 -29.18 4.97 10.20
CA LEU A 38 -27.96 5.76 10.22
C LEU A 38 -27.95 6.54 11.55
N GLN A 39 -26.99 6.32 12.44
CA GLN A 39 -26.70 7.27 13.53
C GLN A 39 -25.27 7.14 14.08
N THR A 40 -24.45 8.13 13.73
CA THR A 40 -23.47 8.85 14.57
C THR A 40 -22.62 8.04 15.55
N ALA A 41 -21.39 7.70 15.14
CA ALA A 41 -20.26 7.56 16.05
C ALA A 41 -19.03 8.21 15.40
N ALA A 42 -18.34 9.08 16.15
CA ALA A 42 -17.08 9.68 15.73
C ALA A 42 -16.03 8.59 15.42
N PRO A 43 -15.14 8.78 14.44
CA PRO A 43 -14.12 7.79 14.10
C PRO A 43 -13.23 7.55 15.32
N SER A 44 -13.23 6.31 15.81
CA SER A 44 -12.37 5.90 16.91
C SER A 44 -10.93 5.80 16.40
N GLU A 45 -10.05 6.64 16.92
CA GLU A 45 -8.61 6.57 16.62
C GLU A 45 -8.06 5.21 17.08
N CYS A 46 -7.62 4.40 16.12
CA CYS A 46 -6.91 3.15 16.42
C CYS A 46 -5.42 3.47 16.47
N TYR A 47 -4.93 3.75 17.68
CA TYR A 47 -3.52 3.92 17.96
C TYR A 47 -2.82 2.55 17.92
N LEU A 48 -1.89 2.35 16.97
CA LEU A 48 -0.84 1.34 17.11
C LEU A 48 0.30 1.95 17.94
N GLN A 49 0.01 2.26 19.20
CA GLN A 49 1.05 2.54 20.20
C GLN A 49 1.61 1.21 20.72
N ARG A 50 2.94 1.13 20.84
CA ARG A 50 3.58 0.13 21.70
C ARG A 50 3.31 0.52 23.15
N ASP A 51 2.17 0.11 23.65
CA ASP A 51 1.95 0.01 25.09
C ASP A 51 2.52 -1.34 25.52
N ASP A 52 3.74 -1.35 26.06
CA ASP A 52 4.43 -2.57 26.51
C ASP A 52 3.62 -3.32 27.60
N ALA A 53 2.67 -2.66 28.28
CA ALA A 53 1.74 -3.27 29.23
C ALA A 53 0.50 -3.82 28.52
N ALA A 54 -0.05 -3.12 27.52
CA ALA A 54 -1.12 -3.64 26.67
C ALA A 54 -0.64 -4.73 25.71
N GLU A 55 0.63 -4.77 25.28
CA GLU A 55 1.24 -5.88 24.53
C GLU A 55 1.45 -7.09 25.43
N ARG A 56 1.88 -6.92 26.69
CA ARG A 56 1.92 -8.02 27.68
C ARG A 56 0.53 -8.55 28.00
N SER A 57 -0.48 -7.68 28.04
CA SER A 57 -1.90 -8.02 28.21
C SER A 57 -2.50 -8.69 26.97
N ALA A 58 -2.21 -8.19 25.77
CA ALA A 58 -2.67 -8.71 24.48
C ALA A 58 -1.87 -9.93 23.98
N ALA A 59 -0.68 -10.18 24.52
CA ALA A 59 0.03 -11.44 24.40
C ALA A 59 -0.62 -12.56 25.26
N ASN A 60 -1.38 -12.17 26.30
CA ASN A 60 -2.12 -13.09 27.16
C ASN A 60 -3.59 -13.29 26.73
N SER A 61 -4.16 -12.41 25.90
CA SER A 61 -5.43 -12.69 25.21
C SER A 61 -5.13 -13.50 23.95
N ALA A 62 -5.70 -14.70 23.84
CA ALA A 62 -5.53 -15.53 22.65
C ALA A 62 -6.07 -14.74 21.44
N ARG A 63 -5.16 -14.13 20.66
CA ARG A 63 -5.49 -13.50 19.37
C ARG A 63 -5.91 -14.62 18.41
N VAL A 64 -7.19 -14.96 18.45
CA VAL A 64 -7.78 -15.96 17.57
C VAL A 64 -7.76 -15.41 16.14
N VAL A 65 -7.12 -16.13 15.23
CA VAL A 65 -7.09 -15.77 13.82
C VAL A 65 -8.51 -15.93 13.25
N PRO A 66 -9.05 -14.94 12.52
CA PRO A 66 -10.42 -15.01 12.02
C PRO A 66 -10.62 -16.09 10.96
N ASP A 67 -11.85 -16.61 10.88
CA ASP A 67 -12.25 -17.56 9.86
C ASP A 67 -12.02 -17.01 8.45
N GLY A 68 -11.53 -17.86 7.55
CA GLY A 68 -11.17 -17.49 6.19
C GLY A 68 -9.79 -16.86 6.03
N ALA A 69 -9.06 -16.59 7.12
CA ALA A 69 -7.70 -16.05 7.04
C ALA A 69 -6.72 -17.07 6.42
N LEU A 70 -5.85 -16.60 5.53
CA LEU A 70 -4.73 -17.38 5.02
C LEU A 70 -3.54 -17.25 5.97
N VAL A 71 -3.07 -18.37 6.50
CA VAL A 71 -1.97 -18.45 7.47
C VAL A 71 -0.91 -19.44 7.00
N LEU A 72 0.28 -19.34 7.56
CA LEU A 72 1.34 -20.34 7.39
C LEU A 72 1.38 -21.21 8.63
N THR A 73 1.52 -22.52 8.44
CA THR A 73 1.77 -23.48 9.51
C THR A 73 3.13 -24.13 9.31
N LYS A 74 3.81 -24.49 10.40
CA LYS A 74 5.09 -25.19 10.33
C LYS A 74 4.95 -26.57 9.68
N SER A 75 3.81 -27.23 9.91
CA SER A 75 3.58 -28.60 9.47
C SER A 75 2.96 -28.75 8.08
N HIS A 76 2.16 -27.78 7.61
CA HIS A 76 1.40 -27.90 6.35
C HIS A 76 1.57 -26.71 5.38
N GLY A 77 2.39 -25.71 5.70
CA GLY A 77 2.59 -24.53 4.85
C GLY A 77 1.35 -23.62 4.81
N ALA A 78 0.99 -23.08 3.64
CA ALA A 78 -0.11 -22.14 3.51
C ALA A 78 -1.48 -22.83 3.61
N VAL A 79 -2.27 -22.44 4.61
CA VAL A 79 -3.61 -22.99 4.88
C VAL A 79 -4.62 -21.87 5.16
N THR A 80 -5.90 -22.13 4.96
CA THR A 80 -7.00 -21.21 5.28
C THR A 80 -7.68 -21.65 6.57
N ILE A 81 -7.83 -20.74 7.54
CA ILE A 81 -8.57 -20.99 8.77
C ILE A 81 -10.05 -21.24 8.45
N VAL A 82 -10.63 -22.28 9.04
CA VAL A 82 -12.06 -22.60 8.96
C VAL A 82 -12.76 -22.28 10.27
N SER A 83 -12.15 -22.65 11.40
CA SER A 83 -12.65 -22.37 12.74
C SER A 83 -11.57 -22.56 13.79
N TYR A 84 -11.76 -21.96 14.97
CA TYR A 84 -10.92 -22.17 16.15
C TYR A 84 -11.69 -22.89 17.26
N ASP A 85 -11.09 -23.92 17.84
CA ASP A 85 -11.60 -24.60 19.03
C ASP A 85 -10.80 -24.16 20.26
N ALA A 86 -11.44 -23.39 21.14
CA ALA A 86 -10.82 -22.87 22.36
C ALA A 86 -10.50 -23.96 23.39
N SER A 87 -11.21 -25.09 23.37
CA SER A 87 -11.03 -26.18 24.34
C SER A 87 -9.75 -26.97 24.08
N SER A 88 -9.41 -27.16 22.80
CA SER A 88 -8.22 -27.86 22.33
C SER A 88 -7.11 -26.92 21.86
N GLN A 89 -7.36 -25.61 21.85
CA GLN A 89 -6.48 -24.56 21.33
C GLN A 89 -5.98 -24.89 19.91
N SER A 90 -6.86 -25.38 19.04
CA SER A 90 -6.53 -25.79 17.69
C SER A 90 -7.42 -25.16 16.64
N TYR A 91 -6.87 -25.00 15.45
CA TYR A 91 -7.58 -24.51 14.28
C TYR A 91 -7.94 -25.67 13.38
N THR A 92 -9.19 -25.68 12.92
CA THR A 92 -9.54 -26.42 11.72
C THR A 92 -9.09 -25.61 10.52
N VAL A 93 -8.27 -26.20 9.66
CA VAL A 93 -7.70 -25.53 8.49
C VAL A 93 -8.00 -26.29 7.21
N ARG A 94 -8.09 -25.55 6.11
CA ARG A 94 -8.22 -26.07 4.75
C ARG A 94 -6.90 -25.84 4.02
N MET A 95 -6.28 -26.89 3.50
CA MET A 95 -5.04 -26.77 2.71
C MET A 95 -5.34 -26.21 1.31
N GLN A 96 -4.43 -25.42 0.75
CA GLN A 96 -4.46 -25.10 -0.68
C GLN A 96 -3.93 -26.31 -1.47
N GLY A 97 -4.83 -27.20 -1.90
CA GLY A 97 -4.47 -28.26 -2.83
C GLY A 97 -4.10 -27.68 -4.21
N LYS A 98 -3.13 -28.29 -4.90
CA LYS A 98 -3.02 -28.15 -6.36
C LYS A 98 -4.34 -28.62 -6.95
N ALA A 99 -4.94 -27.81 -7.82
CA ALA A 99 -6.19 -28.16 -8.49
C ALA A 99 -5.95 -29.32 -9.47
N ASP A 100 -6.09 -30.56 -9.00
CA ASP A 100 -6.33 -31.71 -9.88
C ASP A 100 -7.83 -31.91 -10.05
N ALA A 101 -8.23 -32.02 -11.33
CA ALA A 101 -9.60 -31.84 -11.82
C ALA A 101 -10.56 -33.03 -11.55
N THR A 102 -10.40 -33.73 -10.44
CA THR A 102 -11.30 -34.85 -10.08
C THR A 102 -11.64 -34.81 -8.60
N SER A 103 -12.76 -34.13 -8.29
CA SER A 103 -13.45 -34.09 -6.98
C SER A 103 -12.65 -33.47 -5.82
N PRO A 104 -12.82 -32.17 -5.49
CA PRO A 104 -12.17 -31.58 -4.33
C PRO A 104 -12.88 -32.06 -3.07
N LYS A 105 -12.44 -33.17 -2.48
CA LYS A 105 -12.75 -33.46 -1.07
C LYS A 105 -12.05 -32.38 -0.26
N GLU A 106 -12.80 -31.44 0.32
CA GLU A 106 -12.26 -30.49 1.29
C GLU A 106 -11.65 -31.26 2.46
N GLN A 107 -10.33 -31.47 2.43
CA GLN A 107 -9.63 -32.15 3.51
C GLN A 107 -9.33 -31.13 4.60
N LYS A 108 -10.21 -31.09 5.60
CA LYS A 108 -10.06 -30.27 6.80
C LYS A 108 -9.09 -30.97 7.75
N HIS A 109 -8.11 -30.23 8.25
CA HIS A 109 -7.10 -30.72 9.18
C HIS A 109 -7.16 -29.92 10.47
N GLN A 110 -6.86 -30.56 11.59
CA GLN A 110 -6.68 -29.89 12.88
C GLN A 110 -5.20 -29.57 13.05
N VAL A 111 -4.87 -28.31 13.31
CA VAL A 111 -3.51 -27.86 13.63
C VAL A 111 -3.53 -27.11 14.96
N PRO A 112 -2.60 -27.37 15.89
CA PRO A 112 -2.58 -26.64 17.15
C PRO A 112 -2.22 -25.16 16.89
N ALA A 113 -2.71 -24.24 17.73
CA ALA A 113 -2.44 -22.81 17.58
C ALA A 113 -0.93 -22.48 17.58
N SER A 114 -0.12 -23.28 18.27
CA SER A 114 1.34 -23.19 18.31
C SER A 114 2.04 -23.54 16.98
N ASP A 115 1.32 -24.16 16.05
CA ASP A 115 1.78 -24.51 14.72
C ASP A 115 1.64 -23.35 13.72
N LEU A 116 0.82 -22.35 14.05
CA LEU A 116 0.73 -21.13 13.26
C LEU A 116 2.05 -20.34 13.32
N GLU A 117 2.56 -19.94 12.16
CA GLU A 117 3.70 -19.06 12.08
C GLU A 117 3.28 -17.59 12.27
N SER A 118 3.96 -16.93 13.19
CA SER A 118 3.76 -15.49 13.42
C SER A 118 4.32 -14.69 12.24
N VAL A 119 3.46 -13.86 11.64
CA VAL A 119 3.87 -12.87 10.64
C VAL A 119 4.42 -11.65 11.36
N ARG A 120 5.61 -11.19 10.95
CA ARG A 120 6.18 -9.93 11.46
C ARG A 120 6.38 -8.90 10.37
N VAL A 121 6.02 -7.66 10.69
CA VAL A 121 6.38 -6.48 9.91
C VAL A 121 7.84 -6.18 10.20
N ARG A 122 8.65 -6.11 9.14
CA ARG A 122 10.09 -5.80 9.22
C ARG A 122 10.32 -4.30 9.11
N ASP A 123 9.70 -3.69 8.10
CA ASP A 123 9.87 -2.27 7.81
C ASP A 123 8.53 -1.67 7.37
N MET A 124 8.32 -0.41 7.74
CA MET A 124 7.16 0.40 7.34
C MET A 124 7.63 1.69 6.71
N PHE A 125 6.93 2.12 5.67
CA PHE A 125 7.23 3.36 4.97
C PHE A 125 5.98 4.16 4.66
N VAL A 126 6.08 5.45 4.91
CA VAL A 126 5.15 6.46 4.40
C VAL A 126 5.83 7.24 3.28
N TYR A 127 5.07 7.63 2.27
CA TYR A 127 5.55 8.49 1.19
C TYR A 127 4.70 9.74 1.16
N PRO A 128 5.01 10.77 1.96
CA PRO A 128 4.16 11.94 2.12
C PRO A 128 3.81 12.59 0.77
N ILE A 129 4.80 12.70 -0.10
CA ILE A 129 4.66 13.26 -1.44
C ILE A 129 4.70 12.15 -2.49
N LYS A 130 3.71 12.16 -3.39
CA LYS A 130 3.65 11.25 -4.55
C LYS A 130 4.93 11.36 -5.38
N SER A 131 5.60 10.23 -5.58
CA SER A 131 6.82 10.08 -6.39
C SER A 131 8.11 10.64 -5.76
N CYS A 132 8.10 11.03 -4.49
CA CYS A 132 9.31 11.46 -3.76
C CYS A 132 9.83 10.37 -2.83
N ARG A 133 10.92 10.63 -2.10
CA ARG A 133 11.51 9.67 -1.16
C ARG A 133 10.49 9.26 -0.09
N GLY A 134 10.63 8.02 0.39
CA GLY A 134 9.83 7.49 1.50
C GLY A 134 10.53 7.69 2.83
N VAL A 135 9.75 7.89 3.87
CA VAL A 135 10.20 7.99 5.26
C VAL A 135 9.96 6.65 5.95
N ARG A 136 10.99 6.09 6.57
CA ARG A 136 10.87 4.88 7.37
C ARG A 136 10.15 5.20 8.67
N LEU A 137 9.23 4.34 9.06
CA LEU A 137 8.46 4.47 10.29
C LEU A 137 8.74 3.31 11.25
N GLU A 138 8.71 3.61 12.54
CA GLU A 138 8.70 2.61 13.61
C GLU A 138 7.28 2.22 14.01
N THR A 139 6.36 3.21 13.99
CA THR A 139 4.93 3.07 14.25
C THR A 139 4.15 3.83 13.17
N ALA A 140 2.89 3.45 12.95
CA ALA A 140 2.06 4.07 11.92
C ALA A 140 0.58 4.09 12.34
N THR A 141 -0.05 5.25 12.19
CA THR A 141 -1.50 5.39 12.33
C THR A 141 -2.18 4.97 11.03
N ILE A 142 -3.22 4.14 11.15
CA ILE A 142 -3.97 3.61 10.01
C ILE A 142 -5.29 4.35 9.86
N THR A 143 -5.58 4.75 8.64
CA THR A 143 -6.79 5.47 8.24
C THR A 143 -7.48 4.74 7.08
N GLU A 144 -8.69 5.17 6.72
CA GLU A 144 -9.41 4.67 5.53
C GLU A 144 -8.62 4.88 4.21
N ARG A 145 -7.67 5.83 4.20
CA ARG A 145 -6.78 6.14 3.05
C ARG A 145 -5.43 5.41 3.11
N GLY A 146 -5.19 4.59 4.13
CA GLY A 146 -3.93 3.88 4.38
C GLY A 146 -3.17 4.44 5.57
N ILE A 147 -1.84 4.35 5.54
CA ILE A 147 -0.98 5.00 6.54
C ILE A 147 -1.26 6.51 6.53
N LEU A 148 -1.39 7.11 7.71
CA LEU A 148 -1.56 8.55 7.87
C LEU A 148 -0.46 9.31 7.11
N ASN A 149 -0.84 10.42 6.46
CA ASN A 149 0.01 11.24 5.60
C ASN A 149 0.51 10.59 4.30
N ASP A 150 0.13 9.35 3.99
CA ASP A 150 0.64 8.67 2.81
C ASP A 150 0.07 9.20 1.48
N ARG A 151 0.95 9.75 0.64
CA ARG A 151 0.65 10.42 -0.63
C ARG A 151 -0.46 11.48 -0.48
N THR A 152 -0.51 12.16 0.66
CA THR A 152 -1.42 13.29 0.90
C THR A 152 -1.01 14.52 0.08
N TRP A 153 0.25 14.60 -0.34
CA TRP A 153 0.76 15.64 -1.23
C TRP A 153 1.18 15.09 -2.59
N MET A 154 1.18 15.97 -3.59
CA MET A 154 1.80 15.71 -4.89
C MET A 154 2.25 17.01 -5.56
N PHE A 155 3.06 16.87 -6.59
CA PHE A 155 3.32 17.97 -7.52
C PHE A 155 2.44 17.81 -8.76
N THR A 156 1.97 18.93 -9.33
CA THR A 156 1.19 18.98 -10.57
C THR A 156 1.80 19.93 -11.58
N ASP A 157 1.50 19.75 -12.85
CA ASP A 157 1.75 20.77 -13.88
C ASP A 157 0.68 21.87 -13.90
N GLU A 158 0.86 22.83 -14.81
CA GLU A 158 -0.04 23.97 -15.03
C GLU A 158 -1.50 23.56 -15.29
N ALA A 159 -1.73 22.36 -15.82
CA ALA A 159 -3.06 21.81 -16.09
C ALA A 159 -3.63 21.01 -14.89
N GLY A 160 -2.98 21.05 -13.73
CA GLY A 160 -3.37 20.29 -12.54
C GLY A 160 -3.12 18.79 -12.67
N THR A 161 -2.34 18.34 -13.67
CA THR A 161 -2.03 16.92 -13.83
C THR A 161 -0.84 16.55 -12.96
N PHE A 162 -0.97 15.50 -12.16
CA PHE A 162 0.14 15.01 -11.34
C PHE A 162 1.39 14.71 -12.18
N ILE A 163 2.55 15.09 -11.65
CA ILE A 163 3.85 14.71 -12.23
C ILE A 163 4.41 13.50 -11.48
N THR A 164 5.32 12.75 -12.13
CA THR A 164 5.88 11.53 -11.54
C THR A 164 7.36 11.39 -11.79
N GLN A 165 8.01 10.60 -10.93
CA GLN A 165 9.40 10.21 -11.08
C GLN A 165 9.69 9.42 -12.37
N ARG A 166 8.66 8.87 -13.04
CA ARG A 166 8.83 8.21 -14.36
C ARG A 166 9.25 9.21 -15.43
N ARG A 167 8.79 10.45 -15.30
CA ARG A 167 9.11 11.56 -16.20
C ARG A 167 10.19 12.47 -15.62
N TYR A 168 10.15 12.71 -14.31
CA TYR A 168 11.07 13.61 -13.61
C TYR A 168 11.83 12.86 -12.51
N HIS A 169 12.82 12.07 -12.89
CA HIS A 169 13.47 11.08 -12.03
C HIS A 169 14.13 11.68 -10.78
N LYS A 170 14.62 12.94 -10.85
CA LYS A 170 15.14 13.67 -9.69
C LYS A 170 14.14 13.82 -8.54
N MET A 171 12.83 13.71 -8.79
CA MET A 171 11.83 13.72 -7.71
C MET A 171 12.11 12.66 -6.63
N ALA A 172 12.73 11.53 -6.98
CA ALA A 172 13.10 10.49 -6.02
C ALA A 172 14.17 10.93 -4.99
N LEU A 173 14.87 12.03 -5.27
CA LEU A 173 15.89 12.63 -4.40
C LEU A 173 15.31 13.68 -3.44
N ILE A 174 14.04 14.06 -3.62
CA ILE A 174 13.35 14.96 -2.69
C ILE A 174 13.01 14.17 -1.44
N ASP A 175 13.56 14.61 -0.31
CA ASP A 175 13.36 14.07 1.03
C ASP A 175 12.34 14.92 1.79
N PRO A 176 11.08 14.47 1.90
CA PRO A 176 10.05 15.17 2.65
C PRO A 176 10.17 14.88 4.15
N LEU A 177 10.28 15.92 4.97
CA LEU A 177 10.33 15.79 6.42
C LEU A 177 9.12 16.51 7.03
N LEU A 178 8.22 15.74 7.64
CA LEU A 178 7.14 16.31 8.45
C LEU A 178 7.70 16.68 9.83
N ASP A 179 7.24 17.79 10.40
CA ASP A 179 7.59 18.20 11.76
C ASP A 179 6.97 17.29 12.83
N ASP A 180 5.78 16.76 12.54
CA ASP A 180 5.10 15.75 13.36
C ASP A 180 4.36 14.73 12.47
N MET A 181 4.29 13.47 12.89
CA MET A 181 3.66 12.42 12.07
C MET A 181 2.16 12.29 12.26
N GLU A 182 1.59 12.79 13.36
CA GLU A 182 0.17 12.71 13.69
C GLU A 182 -0.57 13.97 13.28
N ASN A 183 -0.02 15.15 13.60
CA ASN A 183 -0.60 16.45 13.30
C ASN A 183 0.46 17.42 12.76
N PRO A 184 0.96 17.20 11.53
CA PRO A 184 2.00 18.06 10.96
C PRO A 184 1.48 19.48 10.73
N THR A 185 2.30 20.47 11.08
CA THR A 185 2.05 21.89 10.78
C THR A 185 2.91 22.38 9.63
N SER A 186 4.00 21.68 9.32
CA SER A 186 4.89 21.99 8.21
C SER A 186 5.46 20.73 7.57
N ILE A 187 5.87 20.87 6.31
CA ILE A 187 6.65 19.87 5.59
C ILE A 187 7.90 20.54 5.03
N THR A 188 9.07 20.01 5.38
CA THR A 188 10.35 20.47 4.83
C THR A 188 10.66 19.71 3.55
N LEU A 189 10.94 20.44 2.48
CA LEU A 189 11.46 19.90 1.23
C LEU A 189 12.99 20.01 1.25
N ARG A 190 13.66 18.86 1.30
CA ARG A 190 15.12 18.75 1.24
C ARG A 190 15.55 18.03 -0.03
N ALA A 191 16.58 18.54 -0.69
CA ALA A 191 17.26 17.85 -1.77
C ALA A 191 18.70 18.37 -1.90
N GLU A 192 19.61 17.51 -2.33
CA GLU A 192 21.00 17.92 -2.58
C GLU A 192 21.09 19.06 -3.60
N GLY A 193 21.89 20.07 -3.29
CA GLY A 193 22.07 21.26 -4.14
C GLY A 193 20.94 22.30 -4.04
N MET A 194 19.97 22.12 -3.14
CA MET A 194 18.92 23.09 -2.84
C MET A 194 18.98 23.51 -1.38
N PRO A 195 18.66 24.78 -1.04
CA PRO A 195 18.36 25.13 0.34
C PRO A 195 17.10 24.40 0.81
N ASP A 196 17.11 23.92 2.06
CA ASP A 196 15.93 23.33 2.70
C ASP A 196 14.81 24.38 2.73
N LEU A 197 13.61 23.98 2.29
CA LEU A 197 12.42 24.82 2.34
C LEU A 197 11.41 24.24 3.31
N VAL A 198 11.14 24.97 4.39
CA VAL A 198 10.03 24.68 5.30
C VAL A 198 8.75 25.25 4.68
N VAL A 199 7.80 24.38 4.34
CA VAL A 199 6.50 24.76 3.79
C VAL A 199 5.44 24.62 4.87
N PRO A 200 4.81 25.72 5.33
CA PRO A 200 3.63 25.63 6.19
C PRO A 200 2.52 24.86 5.49
N ILE A 201 1.88 23.93 6.19
CA ILE A 201 0.80 23.12 5.61
C ILE A 201 -0.47 23.96 5.57
N LEU A 202 -0.85 24.37 4.36
CA LEU A 202 -2.14 25.01 4.12
C LEU A 202 -3.24 23.95 4.05
N ARG A 203 -4.30 24.14 4.83
CA ARG A 203 -5.47 23.25 4.91
C ARG A 203 -6.68 23.89 4.23
N GLU A 204 -7.80 23.19 4.23
CA GLU A 204 -9.05 23.68 3.64
C GLU A 204 -9.47 24.99 4.32
N GLY A 205 -9.64 26.05 3.52
CA GLY A 205 -9.90 27.42 4.00
C GLY A 205 -8.66 28.32 4.08
N ASP A 206 -7.45 27.76 4.17
CA ASP A 206 -6.21 28.54 4.31
C ASP A 206 -5.52 28.82 2.96
N GLY A 207 -5.62 27.88 2.02
CA GLY A 207 -4.92 27.92 0.74
C GLY A 207 -5.83 27.98 -0.48
N GLN A 208 -5.27 28.37 -1.62
CA GLN A 208 -6.00 28.40 -2.89
C GLN A 208 -6.37 26.98 -3.33
N GLU A 209 -7.65 26.74 -3.58
CA GLU A 209 -8.12 25.50 -4.17
C GLU A 209 -7.80 25.42 -5.67
N ARG A 210 -7.34 24.24 -6.12
CA ARG A 210 -6.99 23.98 -7.52
C ARG A 210 -7.60 22.67 -8.01
N PRO A 211 -8.20 22.63 -9.22
CA PRO A 211 -8.61 21.38 -9.84
C PRO A 211 -7.36 20.56 -10.18
N VAL A 212 -7.38 19.28 -9.82
CA VAL A 212 -6.31 18.35 -10.10
C VAL A 212 -6.83 17.06 -10.69
N ARG A 213 -5.99 16.42 -11.51
CA ARG A 213 -6.30 15.13 -12.12
C ARG A 213 -5.27 14.10 -11.72
N VAL A 214 -5.74 12.98 -11.17
CA VAL A 214 -4.93 11.81 -10.83
C VAL A 214 -5.54 10.58 -11.51
N TRP A 215 -4.87 10.10 -12.56
CA TRP A 215 -5.42 9.09 -13.46
C TRP A 215 -6.79 9.51 -14.00
N LYS A 216 -7.85 8.73 -13.71
CA LYS A 216 -9.23 9.02 -14.10
C LYS A 216 -9.97 9.89 -13.07
N SER A 217 -9.39 10.11 -11.89
CA SER A 217 -9.99 10.90 -10.81
C SER A 217 -9.75 12.39 -11.05
N HIS A 218 -10.83 13.18 -10.94
CA HIS A 218 -10.78 14.64 -10.93
C HIS A 218 -11.17 15.08 -9.52
N LEU A 219 -10.33 15.90 -8.90
CA LEU A 219 -10.46 16.31 -7.50
C LEU A 219 -10.10 17.78 -7.38
N THR A 220 -10.33 18.34 -6.19
CA THR A 220 -9.80 19.65 -5.81
C THR A 220 -8.76 19.46 -4.72
N ALA A 221 -7.63 20.16 -4.84
CA ALA A 221 -6.52 20.12 -3.90
C ALA A 221 -6.18 21.54 -3.44
N ILE A 222 -5.50 21.66 -2.31
CA ILE A 222 -5.07 22.94 -1.73
C ILE A 222 -3.64 23.20 -2.19
N ASP A 223 -3.42 24.32 -2.87
CA ASP A 223 -2.09 24.80 -3.22
C ASP A 223 -1.30 25.17 -1.97
N GLN A 224 -0.04 24.74 -1.90
CA GLN A 224 0.84 24.92 -0.75
C GLN A 224 1.74 26.17 -0.87
N GLY A 225 1.44 27.07 -1.80
CA GLY A 225 2.07 28.39 -1.92
C GLY A 225 3.16 28.49 -2.97
N ASP A 226 3.50 29.74 -3.30
CA ASP A 226 4.43 30.07 -4.39
C ASP A 226 5.87 29.68 -4.07
N ALA A 227 6.30 29.72 -2.80
CA ALA A 227 7.63 29.29 -2.40
C ALA A 227 7.86 27.79 -2.70
N ALA A 228 6.87 26.95 -2.40
CA ALA A 228 6.95 25.52 -2.70
C ALA A 228 6.95 25.25 -4.21
N ALA A 229 6.18 26.04 -4.98
CA ALA A 229 6.20 25.99 -6.43
C ALA A 229 7.56 26.41 -6.99
N GLU A 230 8.13 27.53 -6.55
CA GLU A 230 9.44 28.02 -6.98
C GLU A 230 10.52 26.98 -6.70
N TRP A 231 10.52 26.38 -5.49
CA TRP A 231 11.50 25.38 -5.10
C TRP A 231 11.51 24.17 -6.04
N ILE A 232 10.34 23.60 -6.36
CA ILE A 232 10.28 22.45 -7.28
C ILE A 232 10.64 22.82 -8.72
N ASN A 233 10.28 24.03 -9.16
CA ASN A 233 10.60 24.50 -10.51
C ASN A 233 12.11 24.78 -10.67
N THR A 234 12.77 25.22 -9.61
CA THR A 234 14.24 25.38 -9.57
C THR A 234 14.92 24.01 -9.53
N PHE A 235 14.49 23.12 -8.65
CA PHE A 235 15.08 21.79 -8.51
C PHE A 235 15.00 20.96 -9.80
N LEU A 236 13.87 21.04 -10.50
CA LEU A 236 13.63 20.33 -11.77
C LEU A 236 13.92 21.16 -13.02
N ALA A 237 14.64 22.29 -12.91
CA ALA A 237 14.88 23.21 -14.03
C ALA A 237 15.41 22.50 -15.29
N ASN A 238 16.33 21.55 -15.14
CA ASN A 238 16.92 20.81 -16.26
C ASN A 238 15.98 19.76 -16.89
N GLU A 239 14.91 19.37 -16.21
CA GLU A 239 13.97 18.33 -16.68
C GLU A 239 12.62 18.89 -17.12
N ARG A 240 12.20 20.01 -16.53
CA ARG A 240 10.85 20.57 -16.74
C ARG A 240 10.64 21.26 -18.09
N LYS A 241 11.73 21.68 -18.75
CA LYS A 241 11.69 22.53 -19.96
C LYS A 241 10.84 23.79 -19.68
N ASP A 242 9.78 24.03 -20.45
CA ASP A 242 8.91 25.20 -20.31
C ASP A 242 7.73 24.99 -19.33
N LYS A 243 7.59 23.79 -18.75
CA LYS A 243 6.48 23.49 -17.82
C LYS A 243 6.71 24.15 -16.47
N THR A 244 5.62 24.48 -15.80
CA THR A 244 5.65 24.97 -14.42
C THR A 244 4.88 24.02 -13.51
N PHE A 245 5.40 23.84 -12.30
CA PHE A 245 4.82 22.93 -11.33
C PHE A 245 4.27 23.64 -10.10
N ARG A 246 3.24 23.03 -9.49
CA ARG A 246 2.65 23.42 -8.22
C ARG A 246 2.78 22.29 -7.22
N PHE A 247 2.90 22.63 -5.95
CA PHE A 247 2.84 21.68 -4.83
C PHE A 247 1.46 21.76 -4.21
N VAL A 248 0.76 20.63 -4.14
CA VAL A 248 -0.64 20.58 -3.69
C VAL A 248 -0.85 19.48 -2.67
N ARG A 249 -1.82 19.72 -1.78
CA ARG A 249 -2.26 18.80 -0.74
C ARG A 249 -3.71 18.40 -0.96
N MET A 250 -4.05 17.14 -0.70
CA MET A 250 -5.42 16.69 -0.73
C MET A 250 -6.24 17.39 0.36
N LYS A 251 -7.45 17.85 0.02
CA LYS A 251 -8.41 18.38 0.99
C LYS A 251 -8.78 17.32 2.01
N GLU A 252 -9.07 17.75 3.24
CA GLU A 252 -9.67 16.93 4.29
C GLU A 252 -10.97 16.30 3.77
N SER A 253 -11.85 17.13 3.20
CA SER A 253 -13.12 16.73 2.56
C SER A 253 -12.96 16.05 1.18
N GLY A 254 -11.74 15.87 0.69
CA GLY A 254 -11.50 15.28 -0.62
C GLY A 254 -11.76 13.77 -0.60
N HIS A 255 -12.64 13.27 -1.47
CA HIS A 255 -12.96 11.85 -1.54
C HIS A 255 -12.40 11.22 -2.82
N ARG A 256 -11.63 10.14 -2.68
CA ARG A 256 -11.15 9.36 -3.82
C ARG A 256 -11.28 7.87 -3.52
N PRO A 257 -12.45 7.28 -3.85
CA PRO A 257 -12.71 5.88 -3.57
C PRO A 257 -11.79 4.99 -4.40
N THR A 258 -11.40 3.88 -3.80
CA THR A 258 -10.72 2.81 -4.51
C THR A 258 -11.71 2.00 -5.35
N ASN A 259 -11.20 1.06 -6.15
CA ASN A 259 -12.07 0.17 -6.89
C ASN A 259 -12.78 -0.79 -5.91
N PRO A 260 -14.12 -0.76 -5.82
CA PRO A 260 -14.87 -1.54 -4.81
C PRO A 260 -14.74 -3.05 -5.01
N LYS A 261 -14.31 -3.51 -6.19
CA LYS A 261 -13.97 -4.92 -6.42
C LYS A 261 -12.82 -5.41 -5.54
N PHE A 262 -11.90 -4.52 -5.19
CA PHE A 262 -10.64 -4.88 -4.53
C PHE A 262 -10.54 -4.31 -3.11
N ALA A 263 -11.12 -3.15 -2.85
CA ALA A 263 -11.17 -2.54 -1.53
C ALA A 263 -12.51 -1.76 -1.37
N PRO A 264 -13.62 -2.45 -1.09
CA PRO A 264 -14.90 -1.77 -0.87
C PRO A 264 -14.80 -0.83 0.33
N ASP A 265 -15.46 0.33 0.23
CA ASP A 265 -15.54 1.33 1.32
C ASP A 265 -14.19 1.91 1.78
N HIS A 266 -13.14 1.76 0.96
CA HIS A 266 -11.83 2.37 1.22
C HIS A 266 -11.52 3.48 0.24
N GLU A 267 -10.73 4.43 0.71
CA GLU A 267 -10.25 5.56 -0.07
C GLU A 267 -8.74 5.49 -0.29
N THR A 268 -8.23 6.42 -1.09
CA THR A 268 -6.81 6.66 -1.24
C THR A 268 -6.60 8.14 -1.43
N ALA A 269 -5.48 8.68 -0.95
CA ALA A 269 -5.04 10.00 -1.38
C ALA A 269 -4.48 9.93 -2.81
N PHE A 270 -3.37 10.62 -3.09
CA PHE A 270 -2.75 10.64 -4.42
C PHE A 270 -1.93 9.39 -4.76
N ALA A 271 -2.06 8.29 -4.02
CA ALA A 271 -1.44 7.00 -4.39
C ALA A 271 -1.98 6.49 -5.74
N ASP A 272 -1.34 5.48 -6.34
CA ASP A 272 -1.74 5.04 -7.70
C ASP A 272 -3.16 4.45 -7.73
N GLY A 273 -3.55 3.65 -6.73
CA GLY A 273 -4.91 3.11 -6.69
C GLY A 273 -5.39 2.54 -5.36
N TYR A 274 -4.52 2.26 -4.39
CA TYR A 274 -4.93 1.59 -3.14
C TYR A 274 -4.19 2.12 -1.90
N PRO A 275 -4.83 2.03 -0.72
CA PRO A 275 -4.31 2.49 0.56
C PRO A 275 -3.12 1.67 1.08
N PHE A 276 -2.84 0.50 0.51
CA PHE A 276 -1.72 -0.34 0.90
C PHE A 276 -1.02 -0.99 -0.28
N LEU A 277 0.30 -1.09 -0.18
CA LEU A 277 1.13 -1.95 -1.00
C LEU A 277 2.01 -2.77 -0.06
N LEU A 278 1.74 -4.07 -0.01
CA LEU A 278 2.47 -5.03 0.83
C LEU A 278 3.47 -5.78 -0.04
N THR A 279 4.69 -5.95 0.49
CA THR A 279 5.73 -6.73 -0.16
C THR A 279 6.37 -7.70 0.82
N LEU A 280 6.91 -8.79 0.30
CA LEU A 280 7.59 -9.82 1.08
C LEU A 280 9.08 -9.77 0.78
N ASN A 281 9.95 -9.98 1.79
CA ASN A 281 11.39 -10.15 1.56
C ASN A 281 11.66 -11.25 0.52
N ALA A 282 11.00 -12.39 0.64
CA ALA A 282 11.15 -13.48 -0.31
C ALA A 282 10.82 -13.09 -1.77
N SER A 283 9.96 -12.09 -1.99
CA SER A 283 9.66 -11.60 -3.34
C SER A 283 10.80 -10.78 -3.90
N ILE A 284 11.46 -9.93 -3.10
CA ILE A 284 12.62 -9.17 -3.57
C ILE A 284 13.84 -10.07 -3.73
N ASP A 285 14.00 -11.08 -2.86
CA ASP A 285 15.09 -12.05 -2.97
C ASP A 285 15.00 -12.81 -4.30
N ALA A 286 13.81 -13.35 -4.62
CA ALA A 286 13.56 -14.04 -5.88
C ALA A 286 13.73 -13.14 -7.12
N VAL A 287 13.39 -11.84 -7.02
CA VAL A 287 13.66 -10.89 -8.11
C VAL A 287 15.17 -10.65 -8.26
N ASN A 288 15.89 -10.48 -7.15
CA ASN A 288 17.33 -10.23 -7.15
C ASN A 288 18.16 -11.43 -7.60
N GLU A 289 17.66 -12.65 -7.45
CA GLU A 289 18.29 -13.85 -8.03
C GLU A 289 18.29 -13.83 -9.56
N ALA A 290 17.34 -13.14 -10.19
CA ALA A 290 17.22 -13.03 -11.64
C ALA A 290 17.92 -11.79 -12.22
N LEU A 291 18.60 -10.98 -11.41
CA LEU A 291 19.25 -9.73 -11.82
C LEU A 291 20.76 -9.79 -11.59
N ASP A 292 21.52 -9.27 -12.55
CA ASP A 292 22.97 -9.11 -12.42
C ASP A 292 23.33 -8.06 -11.34
N GLU A 293 22.55 -6.98 -11.28
CA GLU A 293 22.66 -5.94 -10.26
C GLU A 293 21.45 -6.01 -9.32
N LYS A 294 21.72 -6.28 -8.04
CA LYS A 294 20.69 -6.36 -7.01
C LYS A 294 20.05 -5.00 -6.79
N ILE A 295 18.74 -5.01 -6.61
CA ILE A 295 17.96 -3.82 -6.31
C ILE A 295 17.35 -3.89 -4.92
N ASP A 296 17.22 -2.72 -4.30
CA ASP A 296 16.58 -2.60 -3.00
C ASP A 296 15.05 -2.62 -3.12
N MET A 297 14.41 -3.10 -2.05
CA MET A 297 12.96 -3.08 -1.88
C MET A 297 12.34 -1.68 -2.07
N TYR A 298 13.10 -0.61 -1.77
CA TYR A 298 12.66 0.78 -1.93
C TYR A 298 12.22 1.13 -3.37
N ARG A 299 12.73 0.43 -4.39
CA ARG A 299 12.35 0.62 -5.80
C ARG A 299 10.88 0.30 -6.05
N PHE A 300 10.29 -0.59 -5.25
CA PHE A 300 8.87 -0.99 -5.34
C PHE A 300 7.94 -0.08 -4.54
N ARG A 301 8.51 0.82 -3.74
CA ARG A 301 7.82 1.79 -2.90
C ARG A 301 6.74 1.19 -1.98
N PRO A 302 7.00 0.05 -1.31
CA PRO A 302 6.01 -0.61 -0.48
C PRO A 302 5.70 0.21 0.76
N LYS A 303 4.48 0.07 1.29
CA LYS A 303 4.13 0.64 2.60
C LYS A 303 4.59 -0.28 3.74
N TYR A 304 4.70 -1.58 3.47
CA TYR A 304 5.15 -2.60 4.42
C TYR A 304 6.06 -3.64 3.76
N VAL A 305 7.03 -4.10 4.55
CA VAL A 305 7.88 -5.26 4.26
C VAL A 305 7.58 -6.34 5.31
N LYS A 306 7.11 -7.52 4.86
CA LYS A 306 6.92 -8.68 5.72
C LYS A 306 8.13 -9.61 5.63
N ALA A 307 8.71 -9.96 6.79
CA ALA A 307 9.72 -11.01 6.90
C ALA A 307 9.04 -12.38 6.85
N ARG A 308 9.65 -13.33 6.12
CA ARG A 308 9.41 -14.77 6.35
C ARG A 308 10.10 -15.18 7.65
N ALA A 309 9.50 -16.10 8.39
CA ALA A 309 10.19 -16.90 9.39
C ALA A 309 10.96 -18.03 8.68
N PHE A 310 12.01 -17.67 7.94
CA PHE A 310 13.06 -18.60 7.52
C PHE A 310 14.34 -17.79 7.31
N ASP A 311 14.97 -17.41 8.41
CA ASP A 311 16.41 -17.60 8.47
C ASP A 311 16.60 -19.12 8.53
N LEU A 312 16.70 -19.76 7.36
CA LEU A 312 17.25 -21.11 7.30
C LEU A 312 18.68 -21.00 7.80
N LEU A 313 18.88 -21.38 9.06
CA LEU A 313 19.96 -22.28 9.43
C LEU A 313 20.17 -23.26 8.28
N HIS A 314 21.15 -22.97 7.43
CA HIS A 314 22.09 -23.90 6.76
C HIS A 314 23.33 -23.07 6.36
N CYS A 315 23.96 -22.44 7.36
CA CYS A 315 25.42 -22.37 7.40
C CYS A 315 25.86 -23.48 8.36
N ALA A 316 25.96 -24.70 7.84
CA ALA A 316 26.67 -25.80 8.48
C ALA A 316 27.14 -26.76 7.39
N HIS A 317 28.45 -26.66 7.12
CA HIS A 317 29.33 -27.43 6.23
C HIS A 317 29.24 -27.19 4.73
#